data_AF-X1BWQ6-F1
#
_entry.id   AF-X1BWQ6-F1
#
_cell.length_a   1.000
_cell.length_b   1.000
_cell.length_c   1.000
_cell.angle_alpha   90.00
_cell.angle_beta   90.00
_cell.angle_gamma   90.00
#
_symmetry.space_group_name_H-M   'P 1'
#
loop_
_entity.id
_entity.type
_entity.pdbx_description
1 polymer ?
#
loop_
_entity_poly.entity_id
_entity_poly.type
_entity_poly.pdbx_seq_one_letter_code
_entity_poly.pdbx_strand_id
1 'polypeptide(L)'
;SKMDRLSPARKAKQTEKEKQEYSGLLYKLATSQVAVEDYERYLRNKGEDSESQIQELVNLYREEEGKKMRNVGIRNMTGRTGREVANQFIMNTKEGTYFQSYNTIIAFQSSSKTQLDANRWDCSTTTGKYRNQFLGETKKETEAKIKSGEYELVDLN
;
A
#
# COMPACT_ATOMS: atom_id res chain seq x y z
N SER A 1 25.54 -20.82 5.16
CA SER A 1 24.77 -20.14 4.10
C SER A 1 25.39 -18.77 3.76
N LYS A 2 25.12 -18.12 2.61
CA LYS A 2 25.63 -16.76 2.27
C LYS A 2 25.38 -15.73 3.39
N MET A 3 24.38 -15.96 4.24
CA MET A 3 24.07 -15.16 5.41
C MET A 3 25.14 -15.21 6.52
N ASP A 4 25.88 -16.31 6.72
CA ASP A 4 26.81 -16.46 7.84
C ASP A 4 28.02 -15.52 7.74
N ARG A 5 28.36 -15.07 6.53
CA ARG A 5 29.52 -14.22 6.24
C ARG A 5 29.24 -12.72 6.35
N LEU A 6 28.01 -12.32 6.69
CA LEU A 6 27.64 -10.91 6.83
C LEU A 6 27.97 -10.40 8.24
N SER A 7 28.53 -9.20 8.34
CA SER A 7 28.73 -8.54 9.63
C SER A 7 27.37 -8.33 10.32
N PRO A 8 27.31 -8.30 11.67
CA PRO A 8 26.06 -8.11 12.41
C PRO A 8 25.26 -6.88 11.94
N ALA A 9 25.94 -5.79 11.60
CA ALA A 9 25.30 -4.58 11.04
C ALA A 9 24.70 -4.78 9.63
N ARG A 10 25.29 -5.65 8.80
CA ARG A 10 24.74 -6.01 7.49
C ARG A 10 23.58 -7.01 7.61
N LYS A 11 23.65 -7.94 8.57
CA LYS A 11 22.53 -8.84 8.92
C LYS A 11 21.32 -8.04 9.39
N ALA A 12 21.53 -7.11 10.34
CA ALA A 12 20.47 -6.23 10.85
C ALA A 12 19.81 -5.39 9.75
N LYS A 13 20.60 -4.79 8.84
CA LYS A 13 20.07 -4.03 7.69
C LYS A 13 19.33 -4.90 6.68
N GLN A 14 19.75 -6.15 6.49
CA GLN A 14 19.07 -7.11 5.62
C GLN A 14 17.72 -7.52 6.23
N THR A 15 17.67 -7.84 7.52
CA THR A 15 16.42 -8.14 8.24
C THR A 15 15.48 -6.93 8.33
N GLU A 16 16.00 -5.71 8.42
CA GLU A 16 15.17 -4.49 8.42
C GLU A 16 14.57 -4.23 7.02
N LYS A 17 15.34 -4.50 5.96
CA LYS A 17 14.87 -4.48 4.58
C LYS A 17 13.79 -5.55 4.35
N GLU A 18 14.01 -6.76 4.85
CA GLU A 18 13.04 -7.87 4.79
C GLU A 18 11.76 -7.52 5.56
N LYS A 19 11.86 -6.93 6.76
CA LYS A 19 10.69 -6.45 7.53
C LYS A 19 9.91 -5.33 6.83
N GLN A 20 10.59 -4.44 6.13
CA GLN A 20 9.97 -3.35 5.37
C GLN A 20 9.30 -3.84 4.07
N GLU A 21 9.89 -4.81 3.37
CA GLU A 21 9.24 -5.52 2.26
C GLU A 21 8.04 -6.36 2.75
N TYR A 22 8.16 -7.00 3.92
CA TYR A 22 7.06 -7.70 4.59
C TYR A 22 5.92 -6.76 4.99
N SER A 23 6.18 -5.51 5.37
CA SER A 23 5.12 -4.56 5.79
C SER A 23 4.13 -4.24 4.66
N GLY A 24 4.59 -4.11 3.42
CA GLY A 24 3.72 -3.85 2.26
C GLY A 24 2.87 -5.05 1.89
N LEU A 25 3.47 -6.25 1.89
CA LEU A 25 2.77 -7.52 1.68
C LEU A 25 1.81 -7.85 2.84
N LEU A 26 2.20 -7.59 4.09
CA LEU A 26 1.37 -7.79 5.28
C LEU A 26 0.21 -6.81 5.33
N TYR A 27 0.33 -5.56 4.88
CA TYR A 27 -0.83 -4.67 4.75
C TYR A 27 -1.83 -5.20 3.72
N LYS A 28 -1.34 -5.75 2.60
CA LYS A 28 -2.16 -6.38 1.56
C LYS A 28 -2.81 -7.69 2.02
N LEU A 29 -2.09 -8.50 2.79
CA LEU A 29 -2.59 -9.73 3.41
C LEU A 29 -3.54 -9.44 4.57
N ALA A 30 -3.25 -8.45 5.42
CA ALA A 30 -4.07 -8.07 6.56
C ALA A 30 -5.39 -7.42 6.11
N THR A 31 -5.38 -6.57 5.08
CA THR A 31 -6.64 -6.06 4.48
C THR A 31 -7.44 -7.19 3.85
N SER A 32 -6.79 -8.16 3.19
CA SER A 32 -7.50 -9.34 2.68
C SER A 32 -8.02 -10.27 3.78
N GLN A 33 -7.31 -10.40 4.90
CA GLN A 33 -7.66 -11.30 6.00
C GLN A 33 -8.75 -10.70 6.89
N VAL A 34 -8.67 -9.40 7.20
CA VAL A 34 -9.75 -8.65 7.87
C VAL A 34 -11.01 -8.65 7.01
N ALA A 35 -10.90 -8.44 5.69
CA ALA A 35 -12.04 -8.53 4.78
C ALA A 35 -12.64 -9.94 4.72
N VAL A 36 -11.82 -11.00 4.83
CA VAL A 36 -12.28 -12.39 4.92
C VAL A 36 -13.01 -12.64 6.24
N GLU A 37 -12.45 -12.22 7.36
CA GLU A 37 -13.07 -12.37 8.69
C GLU A 37 -14.41 -11.61 8.80
N ASP A 38 -14.48 -10.40 8.24
CA ASP A 38 -15.72 -9.62 8.15
C ASP A 38 -16.77 -10.28 7.23
N TYR A 39 -16.33 -10.90 6.14
CA TYR A 39 -17.22 -11.61 5.22
C TYR A 39 -17.74 -12.93 5.82
N GLU A 40 -16.89 -13.71 6.49
CA GLU A 40 -17.30 -14.88 7.27
C GLU A 40 -18.36 -14.50 8.32
N ARG A 41 -18.14 -13.39 9.02
CA ARG A 41 -19.08 -12.84 9.99
C ARG A 41 -20.40 -12.42 9.34
N TYR A 42 -20.36 -11.80 8.16
CA TYR A 42 -21.54 -11.43 7.40
C TYR A 42 -22.37 -12.65 6.96
N LEU A 43 -21.73 -13.69 6.41
CA LEU A 43 -22.41 -14.90 5.94
C LEU A 43 -23.09 -15.65 7.09
N ARG A 44 -22.40 -15.80 8.23
CA ARG A 44 -22.98 -16.38 9.45
C ARG A 44 -24.20 -15.60 9.94
N ASN A 45 -24.13 -14.27 9.93
CA ASN A 45 -25.26 -13.40 10.33
C ASN A 45 -26.46 -13.48 9.37
N LYS A 46 -26.25 -13.90 8.11
CA LYS A 46 -27.31 -14.08 7.11
C LYS A 46 -28.01 -15.44 7.18
N GLY A 47 -27.59 -16.32 8.09
CA GLY A 47 -28.17 -17.66 8.26
C GLY A 47 -27.63 -18.71 7.30
N GLU A 48 -26.47 -18.47 6.66
CA GLU A 48 -25.73 -19.54 5.99
C GLU A 48 -25.05 -20.42 7.06
N ASP A 49 -25.62 -21.59 7.34
CA ASP A 49 -25.22 -22.46 8.46
C ASP A 49 -24.18 -23.52 8.07
N SER A 50 -23.90 -23.65 6.76
CA SER A 50 -22.97 -24.64 6.25
C SER A 50 -21.53 -24.12 6.29
N GLU A 51 -20.77 -24.55 7.29
CA GLU A 51 -19.34 -24.25 7.45
C GLU A 51 -18.54 -24.54 6.16
N SER A 52 -18.93 -25.56 5.40
CA SER A 52 -18.32 -25.91 4.11
C SER A 52 -18.63 -24.90 2.99
N GLN A 53 -19.84 -24.35 2.94
CA GLN A 53 -20.21 -23.33 1.94
C GLN A 53 -19.54 -21.98 2.24
N ILE A 54 -19.48 -21.60 3.53
CA ILE A 54 -18.73 -20.42 3.97
C ILE A 54 -17.26 -20.57 3.56
N GLN A 55 -16.65 -21.74 3.83
CA GLN A 55 -15.25 -21.97 3.51
C GLN A 55 -14.97 -21.97 2.00
N GLU A 56 -15.90 -22.47 1.18
CA GLU A 56 -15.82 -22.42 -0.28
C GLU A 56 -15.88 -20.98 -0.81
N LEU A 57 -16.82 -20.18 -0.31
CA LEU A 57 -16.94 -18.75 -0.66
C LEU A 57 -15.72 -17.94 -0.23
N VAL A 58 -15.17 -18.23 0.96
CA VAL A 58 -13.91 -17.62 1.44
C VAL A 58 -12.73 -17.99 0.56
N ASN A 59 -12.64 -19.25 0.12
CA ASN A 59 -11.58 -19.69 -0.78
C ASN A 59 -11.70 -19.04 -2.16
N LEU A 60 -12.92 -18.90 -2.68
CA LEU A 60 -13.18 -18.23 -3.95
C LEU A 60 -12.81 -16.74 -3.88
N TYR A 61 -13.21 -16.04 -2.81
CA TYR A 61 -12.80 -14.65 -2.57
C TYR A 61 -11.27 -14.52 -2.46
N ARG A 62 -10.61 -15.44 -1.74
CA ARG A 62 -9.15 -15.49 -1.65
C ARG A 62 -8.48 -15.73 -3.01
N GLU A 63 -9.07 -16.53 -3.88
CA GLU A 63 -8.56 -16.76 -5.23
C GLU A 63 -8.76 -15.54 -6.14
N GLU A 64 -9.89 -14.84 -6.04
CA GLU A 64 -10.17 -13.63 -6.80
C GLU A 64 -9.30 -12.46 -6.35
N GLU A 65 -9.21 -12.21 -5.04
CA GLU A 65 -8.30 -11.22 -4.48
C GLU A 65 -6.85 -11.63 -4.74
N GLY A 66 -6.51 -12.91 -4.61
CA GLY A 66 -5.20 -13.44 -5.00
C GLY A 66 -4.87 -13.17 -6.48
N LYS A 67 -5.83 -13.32 -7.40
CA LYS A 67 -5.70 -12.97 -8.83
C LYS A 67 -5.50 -11.46 -9.03
N LYS A 68 -6.20 -10.62 -8.27
CA LYS A 68 -6.05 -9.16 -8.29
C LYS A 68 -4.66 -8.74 -7.79
N MET A 69 -4.21 -9.36 -6.70
CA MET A 69 -2.88 -9.18 -6.10
C MET A 69 -1.73 -9.62 -7.01
N ARG A 70 -1.92 -10.66 -7.83
CA ARG A 70 -0.93 -11.10 -8.83
C ARG A 70 -0.63 -10.06 -9.92
N ASN A 71 -1.48 -9.04 -10.09
CA ASN A 71 -1.31 -8.00 -11.11
C ASN A 71 -0.79 -6.67 -10.52
N VAL A 72 -0.46 -6.62 -9.22
CA VAL A 72 0.06 -5.40 -8.59
C VAL A 72 1.58 -5.36 -8.70
N GLY A 73 2.10 -4.43 -9.50
CA GLY A 73 3.53 -4.16 -9.58
C GLY A 73 3.96 -3.28 -8.41
N ILE A 74 4.90 -3.73 -7.57
CA ILE A 74 5.46 -2.92 -6.48
C ILE A 74 6.91 -2.60 -6.80
N ARG A 75 7.31 -1.35 -6.60
CA ARG A 75 8.72 -0.93 -6.64
C ARG A 75 9.02 0.15 -5.62
N ASN A 76 10.27 0.24 -5.18
CA ASN A 76 10.71 1.36 -4.37
C ASN A 76 10.90 2.63 -5.20
N MET A 77 10.73 3.78 -4.55
CA MET A 77 11.14 5.07 -5.11
C MET A 77 12.66 5.24 -4.99
N THR A 78 13.24 6.03 -5.88
CA THR A 78 14.68 6.35 -5.85
C THR A 78 14.91 7.71 -5.19
N GLY A 79 15.89 7.77 -4.30
CA GLY A 79 16.34 9.00 -3.66
C GLY A 79 17.27 9.82 -4.57
N ARG A 80 17.78 10.94 -4.04
CA ARG A 80 18.68 11.86 -4.79
C ARG A 80 19.94 11.16 -5.31
N THR A 81 20.42 10.14 -4.61
CA THR A 81 21.61 9.36 -4.98
C THR A 81 21.34 8.28 -6.03
N GLY A 82 20.11 8.17 -6.54
CA GLY A 82 19.67 7.12 -7.46
C GLY A 82 19.40 5.77 -6.78
N ARG A 83 19.63 5.66 -5.47
CA ARG A 83 19.39 4.43 -4.70
C ARG A 83 17.93 4.31 -4.30
N GLU A 84 17.43 3.08 -4.27
CA GLU A 84 16.12 2.73 -3.74
C GLU A 84 15.98 3.14 -2.27
N VAL A 85 14.77 3.57 -1.92
CA VAL A 85 14.42 4.05 -0.58
C VAL A 85 13.41 3.07 -0.01
N ALA A 86 13.83 2.33 1.02
CA ALA A 86 13.12 1.15 1.49
C ALA A 86 11.67 1.41 1.91
N ASN A 87 11.38 2.56 2.52
CA ASN A 87 10.03 2.88 3.07
C ASN A 87 9.16 3.72 2.13
N GLN A 88 9.46 3.74 0.83
CA GLN A 88 8.74 4.56 -0.15
C GLN A 88 8.43 3.68 -1.36
N PHE A 89 7.15 3.37 -1.54
CA PHE A 89 6.70 2.38 -2.51
C PHE A 89 5.75 3.01 -3.53
N ILE A 90 5.92 2.60 -4.78
CA ILE A 90 4.96 2.81 -5.85
C ILE A 90 4.29 1.47 -6.14
N MET A 91 2.97 1.44 -6.07
CA MET A 91 2.15 0.28 -6.38
C MET A 91 1.31 0.57 -7.62
N ASN A 92 1.59 -0.12 -8.71
CA ASN A 92 0.83 -0.06 -9.95
C ASN A 92 -0.28 -1.11 -9.91
N THR A 93 -1.51 -0.66 -10.10
CA THR A 93 -2.72 -1.49 -10.16
C THR A 93 -3.42 -1.27 -11.50
N LYS A 94 -4.55 -1.94 -11.75
CA LYS A 94 -5.34 -1.69 -12.97
C LYS A 94 -6.06 -0.34 -12.89
N GLU A 95 -6.38 0.09 -11.68
CA GLU A 95 -7.15 1.28 -11.35
C GLU A 95 -6.28 2.55 -11.39
N GLY A 96 -4.99 2.40 -11.10
CA GLY A 96 -4.02 3.49 -11.09
C GLY A 96 -2.79 3.17 -10.26
N THR A 97 -2.09 4.22 -9.87
CA THR A 97 -0.84 4.14 -9.13
C THR A 97 -1.01 4.71 -7.73
N TYR A 98 -0.57 3.95 -6.74
CA TYR A 98 -0.53 4.40 -5.35
C TYR A 98 0.89 4.72 -4.92
N PHE A 99 1.03 5.76 -4.13
CA PHE A 99 2.24 6.04 -3.35
C PHE A 99 1.98 5.69 -1.88
N GLN A 100 2.79 4.77 -1.35
CA GLN A 100 2.78 4.36 0.05
C GLN A 100 4.09 4.74 0.73
N SER A 101 3.98 5.34 1.92
CA SER A 101 5.10 5.63 2.80
C SER A 101 4.95 4.78 4.06
N TYR A 102 5.93 3.92 4.35
CA TYR A 102 5.79 2.88 5.39
C TYR A 102 4.51 2.04 5.19
N ASN A 103 3.59 2.07 6.15
CA ASN A 103 2.31 1.37 6.14
C ASN A 103 1.14 2.27 5.76
N THR A 104 1.38 3.51 5.31
CA THR A 104 0.33 4.50 5.02
C THR A 104 0.27 4.83 3.54
N ILE A 105 -0.90 4.73 2.94
CA ILE A 105 -1.17 5.23 1.59
C ILE A 105 -1.27 6.75 1.66
N ILE A 106 -0.47 7.44 0.84
CA ILE A 106 -0.35 8.90 0.88
C ILE A 106 -1.11 9.55 -0.28
N ALA A 107 -1.03 8.94 -1.46
CA ALA A 107 -1.67 9.45 -2.65
C ALA A 107 -2.01 8.32 -3.63
N PHE A 108 -3.06 8.55 -4.41
CA PHE A 108 -3.49 7.75 -5.54
C PHE A 108 -3.59 8.63 -6.78
N GLN A 109 -3.13 8.13 -7.91
CA GLN A 109 -3.24 8.78 -9.20
C GLN A 109 -3.70 7.80 -10.27
N SER A 110 -4.71 8.21 -11.02
CA SER A 110 -5.21 7.53 -12.23
C SER A 110 -5.23 8.51 -13.41
N SER A 111 -5.71 8.06 -14.57
CA SER A 111 -5.90 8.94 -15.72
C SER A 111 -6.95 10.02 -15.51
N SER A 112 -7.91 9.81 -14.61
CA SER A 112 -9.07 10.70 -14.43
C SER A 112 -9.06 11.47 -13.11
N LYS A 113 -8.35 11.00 -12.09
CA LYS A 113 -8.35 11.63 -10.77
C LYS A 113 -7.05 11.43 -9.99
N THR A 114 -6.78 12.39 -9.12
CA THR A 114 -5.74 12.33 -8.09
C THR A 114 -6.37 12.54 -6.73
N GLN A 115 -6.07 11.63 -5.79
CA GLN A 115 -6.62 11.64 -4.44
C GLN A 115 -5.46 11.60 -3.44
N LEU A 116 -5.61 12.28 -2.31
CA LEU A 116 -4.63 12.25 -1.22
C LEU A 116 -5.31 11.84 0.08
N ASP A 117 -4.54 11.22 0.97
CA ASP A 117 -5.06 10.87 2.29
C ASP A 117 -5.33 12.13 3.12
N ALA A 118 -6.57 12.30 3.56
CA ALA A 118 -7.02 13.50 4.27
C ALA A 118 -6.20 13.80 5.54
N ASN A 119 -5.70 12.78 6.23
CA ASN A 119 -5.03 12.92 7.52
C ASN A 119 -3.50 12.81 7.42
N ARG A 120 -2.97 12.27 6.32
CA ARG A 120 -1.57 11.84 6.22
C ARG A 120 -0.80 12.42 5.04
N TRP A 121 -1.46 13.14 4.13
CA TRP A 121 -0.78 13.67 2.93
C TRP A 121 0.39 14.62 3.24
N ASP A 122 0.38 15.32 4.39
CA ASP A 122 1.41 16.28 4.83
C ASP A 122 2.09 15.91 6.16
N CYS A 123 2.24 14.60 6.44
CA CYS A 123 2.66 14.14 7.77
C CYS A 123 4.16 14.35 8.12
N SER A 124 5.08 14.17 7.17
CA SER A 124 6.54 14.26 7.43
C SER A 124 7.30 14.89 6.28
N THR A 125 8.48 15.47 6.58
CA THR A 125 9.37 16.06 5.57
C THR A 125 9.83 15.04 4.54
N THR A 126 10.12 13.80 4.97
CA THR A 126 10.56 12.72 4.08
C THR A 126 9.41 12.26 3.19
N THR A 127 8.25 11.98 3.77
CA THR A 127 7.06 11.56 3.02
C THR A 127 6.61 12.65 2.04
N GLY A 128 6.59 13.91 2.46
CA GLY A 128 6.25 15.05 1.60
C GLY A 128 7.20 15.21 0.42
N LYS A 129 8.50 14.96 0.62
CA LYS A 129 9.48 14.95 -0.49
C LYS A 129 9.14 13.87 -1.54
N TYR A 130 8.80 12.66 -1.11
CA TYR A 130 8.48 11.57 -2.04
C TYR A 130 7.08 11.71 -2.63
N ARG A 131 6.12 12.30 -1.92
CA ARG A 131 4.83 12.74 -2.48
C ARG A 131 5.04 13.73 -3.62
N ASN A 132 5.89 14.74 -3.41
CA ASN A 132 6.24 15.70 -4.46
C ASN A 132 6.87 15.01 -5.68
N GLN A 133 7.76 14.05 -5.45
CA GLN A 133 8.36 13.26 -6.53
C GLN A 133 7.33 12.37 -7.25
N PHE A 134 6.35 11.82 -6.52
CA PHE A 134 5.28 11.01 -7.08
C PHE A 134 4.32 11.83 -7.94
N LEU A 135 3.90 13.00 -7.44
CA LEU A 135 2.97 13.89 -8.12
C LEU A 135 3.65 14.78 -9.19
N GLY A 136 4.97 14.90 -9.15
CA GLY A 136 5.73 15.75 -10.08
C GLY A 136 5.63 17.25 -9.77
N GLU A 137 5.33 17.62 -8.53
CA GLU A 137 5.00 19.00 -8.14
C GLU A 137 5.48 19.31 -6.71
N THR A 138 5.41 20.57 -6.32
CA THR A 138 5.72 21.04 -4.97
C THR A 138 4.51 20.93 -4.03
N LYS A 139 4.77 20.93 -2.72
CA LYS A 139 3.71 21.00 -1.69
C LYS A 139 2.75 22.17 -1.93
N LYS A 140 3.27 23.32 -2.33
CA LYS A 140 2.47 24.52 -2.56
C LYS A 140 1.50 24.32 -3.74
N GLU A 141 1.93 23.65 -4.80
CA GLU A 141 1.08 23.29 -5.93
C GLU A 141 0.03 22.26 -5.49
N THR A 142 0.41 21.24 -4.73
CA THR A 142 -0.54 20.27 -4.15
C THR A 142 -1.63 20.96 -3.31
N GLU A 143 -1.26 21.90 -2.43
CA GLU A 143 -2.22 22.68 -1.64
C GLU A 143 -3.14 23.52 -2.51
N ALA A 144 -2.63 24.12 -3.59
CA ALA A 144 -3.43 24.89 -4.51
C ALA A 144 -4.46 24.01 -5.24
N LYS A 145 -4.05 22.79 -5.65
CA LYS A 145 -4.92 21.80 -6.32
C LYS A 145 -5.98 21.20 -5.39
N ILE A 146 -5.65 21.02 -4.11
CA ILE A 146 -6.65 20.65 -3.09
C ILE A 146 -7.67 21.80 -2.94
N LYS A 147 -7.20 23.04 -2.84
CA LYS A 147 -8.08 24.22 -2.69
C LYS A 147 -8.95 24.49 -3.92
N SER A 148 -8.45 24.21 -5.12
CA SER A 148 -9.22 24.34 -6.36
C SER A 148 -10.21 23.19 -6.59
N GLY A 149 -10.08 22.09 -5.83
CA GLY A 149 -10.89 20.87 -6.02
C GLY A 149 -10.38 19.95 -7.13
N GLU A 150 -9.21 20.24 -7.73
CA GLU A 150 -8.57 19.34 -8.68
C GLU A 150 -8.14 18.02 -8.00
N TYR A 151 -7.73 18.09 -6.73
CA TYR A 151 -7.38 16.94 -5.91
C TYR A 151 -8.39 16.69 -4.79
N GLU A 152 -8.74 15.43 -4.57
CA GLU A 152 -9.72 15.04 -3.56
C GLU A 152 -9.07 14.60 -2.24
N LEU A 153 -9.56 15.23 -1.16
CA LEU A 153 -9.49 14.83 0.25
C LEU A 153 -10.23 13.51 0.54
N VAL A 154 -9.58 12.34 0.65
CA VAL A 154 -10.30 11.10 1.00
C VAL A 154 -9.58 10.28 2.07
N ASP A 155 -10.31 9.36 2.72
CA ASP A 155 -9.71 8.37 3.61
C ASP A 155 -9.13 7.21 2.77
N LEU A 156 -7.81 7.07 2.77
CA LEU A 156 -7.11 6.03 2.01
C LEU A 156 -6.59 4.90 2.90
N ASN A 157 -6.82 4.92 4.21
CA ASN A 157 -6.16 4.01 5.16
C ASN A 157 -7.08 3.29 6.14
#